data_AF-A0A939W881-F1
#
_entry.id   AF-A0A939W881-F1
#
_cell.length_a   1.000
_cell.length_b   1.000
_cell.length_c   1.000
_cell.angle_alpha   90.00
_cell.angle_beta   90.00
_cell.angle_gamma   90.00
#
_symmetry.space_group_name_H-M   'P 1'
#
loop_
_entity.id
_entity.type
_entity.pdbx_description
1 polymer ?
#
loop_
_entity_poly.entity_id
_entity_poly.type
_entity_poly.pdbx_seq_one_letter_code
_entity_poly.pdbx_strand_id
1 'polypeptide(L)'
;MTIRELEKRLEEEHYDLRALNISKCANYDERFNLLIRDDGNWEIFYGEHGQKTNPRVFDNEEEAADAFYEIVRTNISKSLFPKRKRPDELTIFERFDGAINAGRDKITLGLILFCLLLGVFFTIVMLAVQAIDVWFFLWIVWVVIFSILTVIWVKKVHTK
;
A
#
# COMPACT_ATOMS: atom_id res chain seq x y z
N MET A 1 -29.87 6.31 -3.63
CA MET A 1 -29.55 7.40 -2.66
C MET A 1 -28.34 8.19 -3.16
N THR A 2 -28.11 9.45 -2.76
CA THR A 2 -26.85 10.14 -3.13
C THR A 2 -25.66 9.68 -2.28
N ILE A 3 -24.42 9.89 -2.73
CA ILE A 3 -23.21 9.57 -1.95
C ILE A 3 -23.18 10.29 -0.60
N ARG A 4 -23.62 11.55 -0.57
CA ARG A 4 -23.67 12.34 0.66
C ARG A 4 -24.65 11.74 1.68
N GLU A 5 -25.79 11.24 1.20
CA GLU A 5 -26.77 10.55 2.03
C GLU A 5 -26.24 9.20 2.52
N LEU A 6 -25.53 8.47 1.65
CA LEU A 6 -24.86 7.21 1.99
C LEU A 6 -23.84 7.40 3.12
N GLU A 7 -22.93 8.38 3.00
CA GLU A 7 -21.92 8.66 4.03
C GLU A 7 -22.58 9.01 5.36
N LYS A 8 -23.60 9.89 5.33
CA LYS A 8 -24.35 10.28 6.53
C LYS A 8 -25.04 9.09 7.20
N ARG A 9 -25.68 8.23 6.42
CA ARG A 9 -26.40 7.06 6.94
C ARG A 9 -25.46 6.01 7.54
N LEU A 10 -24.31 5.78 6.91
CA LEU A 10 -23.27 4.90 7.43
C LEU A 10 -22.67 5.44 8.74
N GLU A 11 -22.52 6.76 8.86
CA GLU A 11 -22.08 7.42 10.09
C GLU A 11 -23.11 7.30 11.23
N GLU A 12 -24.40 7.53 10.91
CA GLU A 12 -25.52 7.37 11.86
C GLU A 12 -25.65 5.92 12.38
N GLU A 13 -25.33 4.92 11.54
CA GLU A 13 -25.32 3.50 11.90
C GLU A 13 -23.98 3.04 12.53
N HIS A 14 -23.07 3.98 12.83
CA HIS A 14 -21.78 3.73 13.48
C HIS A 14 -20.84 2.79 12.71
N TYR A 15 -20.90 2.76 11.38
CA TYR A 15 -19.90 2.09 10.56
C TYR A 15 -18.57 2.86 10.56
N ASP A 16 -17.45 2.14 10.55
CA ASP A 16 -16.14 2.76 10.38
C ASP A 16 -15.93 3.16 8.91
N LEU A 17 -16.21 4.42 8.60
CA LEU A 17 -16.00 5.00 7.27
C LEU A 17 -14.54 4.90 6.81
N ARG A 18 -13.57 4.68 7.70
CA ARG A 18 -12.16 4.48 7.31
C ARG A 18 -11.90 3.10 6.72
N ALA A 19 -12.78 2.13 6.98
CA ALA A 19 -12.73 0.79 6.41
C ALA A 19 -13.45 0.72 5.04
N LEU A 20 -14.16 1.78 4.66
CA LEU A 20 -14.85 1.92 3.39
C LEU A 20 -14.10 2.93 2.53
N ASN A 21 -14.16 2.76 1.21
CA ASN A 21 -13.63 3.73 0.28
C ASN A 21 -14.74 4.22 -0.65
N ILE A 22 -15.27 5.40 -0.35
CA ILE A 22 -16.39 6.01 -1.07
C ILE A 22 -15.84 7.24 -1.80
N SER A 23 -15.86 7.20 -3.13
CA SER A 23 -15.43 8.30 -4.02
C SER A 23 -14.01 8.85 -3.78
N LYS A 24 -13.14 8.10 -3.09
CA LYS A 24 -11.76 8.50 -2.78
C LYS A 24 -10.76 7.55 -3.44
N CYS A 25 -9.65 8.10 -3.90
CA CYS A 25 -8.63 7.37 -4.67
C CYS A 25 -7.47 6.81 -3.83
N ALA A 26 -7.55 6.85 -2.50
CA ALA A 26 -6.32 6.83 -1.70
C ALA A 26 -5.77 5.44 -1.35
N ASN A 27 -6.58 4.37 -1.38
CA ASN A 27 -6.14 2.97 -1.24
C ASN A 27 -7.33 2.04 -1.46
N TYR A 28 -7.21 1.05 -2.35
CA TYR A 28 -8.29 0.09 -2.62
C TYR A 28 -8.21 -1.18 -1.79
N ASP A 29 -7.09 -1.44 -1.13
CA ASP A 29 -6.78 -2.74 -0.56
C ASP A 29 -7.45 -3.00 0.79
N GLU A 30 -7.89 -4.24 0.98
CA GLU A 30 -8.63 -4.78 2.13
C GLU A 30 -9.95 -4.05 2.46
N ARG A 31 -10.63 -3.46 1.46
CA ARG A 31 -11.79 -2.58 1.66
C ARG A 31 -12.86 -2.73 0.58
N PHE A 32 -14.10 -2.39 0.93
CA PHE A 32 -15.15 -2.16 -0.06
C PHE A 32 -14.98 -0.78 -0.68
N ASN A 33 -14.98 -0.74 -2.00
CA ASN A 33 -14.76 0.45 -2.81
C ASN A 33 -16.04 0.76 -3.60
N LEU A 34 -16.45 2.02 -3.60
CA LEU A 34 -17.44 2.62 -4.50
C LEU A 34 -16.77 3.80 -5.19
N LEU A 35 -16.53 3.69 -6.50
CA LEU A 35 -15.76 4.67 -7.27
C LEU A 35 -16.43 4.97 -8.60
N ILE A 36 -16.17 6.17 -9.11
CA ILE A 36 -16.46 6.49 -10.51
C ILE A 36 -15.29 6.04 -11.38
N ARG A 37 -15.62 5.37 -12.49
CA ARG A 37 -14.68 4.97 -13.54
C ARG A 37 -14.48 6.11 -14.53
N ASP A 38 -13.43 6.00 -15.34
CA ASP A 38 -13.10 6.99 -16.38
C ASP A 38 -14.20 7.12 -17.46
N ASP A 39 -15.04 6.09 -17.64
CA ASP A 39 -16.19 6.07 -18.56
C ASP A 39 -17.45 6.74 -17.98
N GLY A 40 -17.37 7.27 -16.75
CA GLY A 40 -18.50 7.90 -16.05
C GLY A 40 -19.41 6.93 -15.31
N ASN A 41 -19.16 5.62 -15.43
CA ASN A 41 -19.92 4.60 -14.71
C ASN A 41 -19.41 4.43 -13.28
N TRP A 42 -20.28 3.98 -12.39
CA TRP A 42 -19.94 3.67 -11.01
C TRP A 42 -19.55 2.21 -10.86
N GLU A 43 -18.50 1.93 -10.10
CA GLU A 43 -18.00 0.58 -9.85
C GLU A 43 -17.94 0.30 -8.35
N ILE A 44 -18.50 -0.85 -7.96
CA ILE A 44 -18.39 -1.41 -6.63
C ILE A 44 -17.52 -2.66 -6.69
N PHE A 45 -16.51 -2.75 -5.82
CA PHE A 45 -15.69 -3.95 -5.69
C PHE A 45 -15.07 -4.05 -4.30
N TYR A 46 -14.69 -5.26 -3.90
CA TYR A 46 -13.80 -5.47 -2.76
C TYR A 46 -12.37 -5.53 -3.27
N GLY A 47 -11.47 -4.70 -2.75
CA GLY A 47 -10.05 -4.79 -3.08
C GLY A 47 -9.35 -5.71 -2.09
N GLU A 48 -8.58 -6.66 -2.60
CA GLU A 48 -7.83 -7.61 -1.78
C GLU A 48 -6.50 -7.96 -2.48
N HIS A 49 -5.38 -7.71 -1.80
CA HIS A 49 -4.03 -7.97 -2.28
C HIS A 49 -3.76 -7.34 -3.65
N GLY A 50 -4.24 -6.11 -3.85
CA GLY A 50 -4.12 -5.39 -5.13
C GLY A 50 -5.02 -5.92 -6.26
N GLN A 51 -5.90 -6.89 -6.00
CA GLN A 51 -6.87 -7.40 -6.96
C GLN A 51 -8.28 -6.88 -6.65
N LYS A 52 -9.11 -6.76 -7.69
CA LYS A 52 -10.54 -6.44 -7.55
C LYS A 52 -11.35 -7.74 -7.52
N THR A 53 -12.12 -7.92 -6.46
CA THR A 53 -13.01 -9.06 -6.28
C THR A 53 -14.45 -8.65 -6.53
N ASN A 54 -15.16 -9.42 -7.36
CA ASN A 54 -16.58 -9.25 -7.71
C ASN A 54 -16.96 -7.82 -8.12
N PRO A 55 -16.31 -7.22 -9.14
CA PRO A 55 -16.66 -5.90 -9.61
C PRO A 55 -18.10 -5.88 -10.15
N ARG A 56 -18.86 -4.86 -9.74
CA ARG A 56 -20.21 -4.56 -10.24
C ARG A 56 -20.21 -3.14 -10.77
N VAL A 57 -20.74 -2.95 -11.97
CA VAL A 57 -20.80 -1.65 -12.64
C VAL A 57 -22.24 -1.18 -12.68
N PHE A 58 -22.44 0.11 -12.48
CA PHE A 58 -23.73 0.79 -12.44
C PHE A 58 -23.65 2.06 -13.29
N ASP A 59 -24.73 2.39 -13.99
CA ASP A 59 -24.75 3.52 -14.91
C ASP A 59 -25.05 4.86 -14.20
N ASN A 60 -25.52 4.79 -12.95
CA ASN A 60 -25.88 5.97 -12.17
C ASN A 60 -25.42 5.87 -10.70
N GLU A 61 -25.25 7.04 -10.08
CA GLU A 61 -24.78 7.17 -8.70
C GLU A 61 -25.76 6.54 -7.71
N GLU A 62 -27.06 6.74 -7.94
CA GLU A 62 -28.09 6.39 -6.97
C GLU A 62 -28.19 4.88 -6.75
N GLU A 63 -28.20 4.10 -7.83
CA GLU A 63 -28.19 2.64 -7.80
C GLU A 63 -26.90 2.11 -7.21
N ALA A 64 -25.75 2.72 -7.55
CA ALA A 64 -24.47 2.30 -7.02
C ALA A 64 -24.39 2.52 -5.50
N ALA A 65 -24.86 3.65 -5.01
CA ALA A 65 -24.88 3.95 -3.58
C ALA A 65 -25.86 3.03 -2.81
N ASP A 66 -27.03 2.76 -3.37
CA ASP A 66 -28.00 1.83 -2.77
C ASP A 66 -27.46 0.40 -2.71
N ALA A 67 -26.87 -0.08 -3.80
CA ALA A 67 -26.24 -1.39 -3.87
C ALA A 67 -25.04 -1.49 -2.91
N PHE A 68 -24.24 -0.44 -2.79
CA PHE A 68 -23.09 -0.40 -1.88
C PHE A 68 -23.54 -0.52 -0.43
N TYR A 69 -24.56 0.24 -0.03
CA TYR A 69 -25.12 0.18 1.32
C TYR A 69 -25.60 -1.23 1.67
N GLU A 70 -26.32 -1.91 0.77
CA GLU A 70 -26.78 -3.28 1.00
C GLU A 70 -25.64 -4.29 1.11
N ILE A 71 -24.58 -4.12 0.30
CA ILE A 71 -23.36 -4.94 0.39
C ILE A 71 -22.68 -4.75 1.74
N VAL A 72 -22.50 -3.50 2.16
CA VAL A 72 -21.87 -3.14 3.44
C VAL A 72 -22.68 -3.71 4.60
N ARG A 73 -23.99 -3.47 4.62
CA ARG A 73 -24.91 -3.97 5.64
C ARG A 73 -24.90 -5.50 5.73
N THR A 74 -24.92 -6.19 4.59
CA THR A 74 -24.94 -7.66 4.56
C THR A 74 -23.60 -8.27 4.96
N ASN A 75 -22.48 -7.73 4.47
CA ASN A 75 -21.15 -8.32 4.68
C ASN A 75 -20.50 -7.89 6.00
N ILE A 76 -20.74 -6.68 6.51
CA ILE A 76 -20.22 -6.25 7.81
C ILE A 76 -20.90 -7.01 8.97
N SER A 77 -22.16 -7.44 8.79
CA SER A 77 -22.83 -8.32 9.76
C SER A 77 -22.18 -9.71 9.89
N LYS A 78 -21.39 -10.13 8.89
CA LYS A 78 -20.76 -11.45 8.79
C LYS A 78 -19.24 -11.32 8.67
N SER A 79 -18.56 -11.06 9.80
CA SER A 79 -17.18 -11.50 10.07
C SER A 79 -16.06 -11.22 9.05
N LEU A 80 -16.27 -10.41 8.00
CA LEU A 80 -15.31 -10.19 6.91
C LEU A 80 -14.40 -8.98 7.15
N PHE A 81 -14.71 -8.17 8.16
CA PHE A 81 -13.73 -7.31 8.79
C PHE A 81 -13.40 -7.95 10.14
N PRO A 82 -12.21 -8.55 10.35
CA PRO A 82 -11.76 -8.76 11.71
C PRO A 82 -11.82 -7.39 12.38
N LYS A 83 -12.58 -7.26 13.48
CA LYS A 83 -12.53 -6.06 14.32
C LYS A 83 -11.05 -5.71 14.45
N ARG A 84 -10.64 -4.52 13.99
CA ARG A 84 -9.30 -4.01 14.32
C ARG A 84 -9.21 -4.11 15.84
N LYS A 85 -8.35 -5.02 16.34
CA LYS A 85 -8.01 -5.06 17.75
C LYS A 85 -7.63 -3.65 18.15
N ARG A 86 -8.17 -3.15 19.26
CA ARG A 86 -7.78 -1.83 19.74
C ARG A 86 -6.26 -1.84 19.99
N PRO A 87 -5.56 -0.71 19.90
CA PRO A 87 -4.10 -0.68 19.98
C PRO A 87 -3.56 -1.48 21.18
N ASP A 88 -4.21 -1.37 22.34
CA ASP A 88 -3.99 -2.08 23.61
C ASP A 88 -4.13 -3.61 23.54
N GLU A 89 -4.84 -4.14 22.55
CA GLU A 89 -5.08 -5.57 22.34
C GLU A 89 -4.13 -6.20 21.30
N LEU A 90 -3.35 -5.40 20.56
CA LEU A 90 -2.29 -5.92 19.68
C LEU A 90 -1.12 -6.45 20.51
N THR A 91 -0.65 -7.64 20.15
CA THR A 91 0.62 -8.15 20.68
C THR A 91 1.78 -7.27 20.24
N ILE A 92 2.88 -7.27 21.01
CA ILE A 92 4.08 -6.47 20.71
C ILE A 92 4.59 -6.77 19.29
N PHE A 93 4.50 -8.02 18.84
CA PHE A 93 4.90 -8.44 17.50
C PHE A 93 4.03 -7.83 16.39
N GLU A 94 2.70 -7.81 16.54
CA GLU A 94 1.80 -7.22 15.54
C GLU A 94 1.97 -5.70 15.43
N ARG A 95 2.28 -5.02 16.54
CA ARG A 95 2.65 -3.58 16.51
C ARG A 95 3.99 -3.35 15.80
N PHE A 96 4.94 -4.26 15.99
CA PHE A 96 6.25 -4.18 15.34
C PHE A 96 6.14 -4.43 13.83
N ASP A 97 5.39 -5.44 13.38
CA ASP A 97 5.24 -5.74 11.94
C ASP A 97 4.55 -4.60 11.17
N GLY A 98 3.52 -3.97 11.76
CA GLY A 98 2.87 -2.80 11.15
C GLY A 98 3.80 -1.58 11.04
N ALA A 99 4.63 -1.35 12.07
CA ALA A 99 5.63 -0.28 12.04
C ALA A 99 6.79 -0.57 11.09
N ILE A 100 7.22 -1.84 11.01
CA ILE A 100 8.27 -2.30 10.08
C ILE A 100 7.80 -2.16 8.65
N ASN A 101 6.58 -2.60 8.30
CA ASN A 101 6.07 -2.51 6.92
C ASN A 101 5.83 -1.06 6.47
N ALA A 102 5.33 -0.18 7.34
CA ALA A 102 5.18 1.25 7.03
C ALA A 102 6.52 2.01 6.93
N GLY A 103 7.55 1.52 7.63
CA GLY A 103 8.91 2.04 7.57
C GLY A 103 9.80 1.39 6.50
N ARG A 104 9.41 0.22 5.97
CA ARG A 104 10.25 -0.62 5.10
C ARG A 104 10.67 0.09 3.84
N ASP A 105 9.77 0.85 3.23
CA ASP A 105 10.07 1.59 1.99
C ASP A 105 11.04 2.75 2.27
N LYS A 106 10.91 3.41 3.43
CA LYS A 106 11.79 4.51 3.85
C LYS A 106 13.16 4.00 4.31
N ILE A 107 13.21 2.87 5.01
CA ILE A 107 14.45 2.22 5.46
C ILE A 107 15.22 1.67 4.26
N THR A 108 14.53 1.04 3.31
CA THR A 108 15.15 0.52 2.07
C THR A 108 15.73 1.67 1.24
N LEU A 109 14.97 2.76 1.06
CA LEU A 109 15.46 3.96 0.38
C LEU A 109 16.66 4.59 1.10
N GLY A 110 16.61 4.64 2.43
CA GLY A 110 17.69 5.14 3.27
C GLY A 110 18.97 4.30 3.17
N LEU A 111 18.85 2.98 3.16
CA LEU A 111 19.98 2.05 3.00
C LEU A 111 20.63 2.20 1.62
N ILE A 112 19.82 2.31 0.56
CA ILE A 112 20.31 2.55 -0.80
C ILE A 112 21.06 3.88 -0.88
N LEU A 113 20.49 4.95 -0.32
CA LEU A 113 21.11 6.27 -0.30
C LEU A 113 22.43 6.27 0.48
N PHE A 114 22.47 5.58 1.62
CA PHE A 114 23.69 5.43 2.43
C PHE A 114 24.79 4.67 1.68
N CYS A 115 24.46 3.57 0.98
CA CYS A 115 25.43 2.84 0.16
C CYS A 115 25.98 3.69 -1.00
N LEU A 116 25.14 4.50 -1.64
CA LEU A 116 25.57 5.43 -2.70
C LEU A 116 26.53 6.50 -2.15
N LEU A 117 26.21 7.09 -0.99
CA LEU A 117 27.06 8.10 -0.35
C LEU A 117 28.41 7.55 0.07
N LEU A 118 28.44 6.35 0.67
CA LEU A 118 29.68 5.65 1.00
C LEU A 118 30.53 5.41 -0.25
N GLY A 119 29.89 5.10 -1.38
CA GLY A 119 30.60 4.89 -2.63
C GLY A 119 31.22 6.13 -3.23
N VAL A 120 30.50 7.25 -3.21
CA VAL A 120 31.03 8.55 -3.61
C VAL A 120 32.21 8.93 -2.70
N PHE A 121 32.06 8.76 -1.39
CA PHE A 121 33.12 9.04 -0.43
C PHE A 121 34.38 8.20 -0.69
N PHE A 122 34.22 6.89 -0.89
CA PHE A 122 35.35 5.99 -1.14
C PHE A 122 36.07 6.32 -2.45
N THR A 123 35.33 6.71 -3.49
CA THR A 123 35.89 7.14 -4.78
C THR A 123 36.73 8.41 -4.63
N ILE A 124 36.25 9.39 -3.85
CA ILE A 124 36.98 10.64 -3.58
C ILE A 124 38.29 10.35 -2.84
N VAL A 125 38.26 9.49 -1.82
CA VAL A 125 39.45 9.11 -1.05
C VAL A 125 40.48 8.39 -1.94
N MET A 126 40.05 7.44 -2.77
CA MET A 126 40.96 6.72 -3.67
C MET A 126 41.59 7.62 -4.74
N LEU A 127 40.83 8.58 -5.29
CA LEU A 127 41.37 9.59 -6.20
C LEU A 127 42.40 10.50 -5.52
N ALA A 128 42.16 10.89 -4.26
CA ALA A 128 43.08 11.73 -3.51
C ALA A 128 44.42 11.02 -3.20
N VAL A 129 44.39 9.71 -3.01
CA VAL A 129 45.59 8.89 -2.71
C VAL A 129 46.31 8.44 -4.00
N GLN A 130 45.74 8.70 -5.18
CA GLN A 130 46.23 8.20 -6.49
C GLN A 130 46.43 6.67 -6.53
N ALA A 131 45.76 5.94 -5.64
CA ALA A 131 45.83 4.50 -5.52
C ALA A 131 44.61 3.89 -6.18
N ILE A 132 44.55 3.94 -7.51
CA ILE A 132 43.58 3.14 -8.26
C ILE A 132 44.17 1.74 -8.38
N ASP A 133 43.76 0.86 -7.47
CA ASP A 133 44.20 -0.53 -7.43
C ASP A 133 43.05 -1.50 -7.76
N VAL A 134 43.36 -2.80 -7.70
CA VAL A 134 42.41 -3.88 -7.97
C VAL A 134 41.20 -3.83 -7.01
N TRP A 135 41.36 -3.28 -5.80
CA TRP A 135 40.29 -3.17 -4.82
C TRP A 135 39.23 -2.14 -5.22
N PHE A 136 39.62 -1.09 -5.94
CA PHE A 136 38.67 -0.13 -6.51
C PHE A 136 37.71 -0.79 -7.51
N PHE A 137 38.23 -1.63 -8.41
CA PHE A 137 37.40 -2.33 -9.39
C PHE A 137 36.53 -3.41 -8.74
N LEU A 138 37.05 -4.14 -7.76
CA LEU A 138 36.27 -5.09 -6.95
C LEU A 138 35.09 -4.40 -6.23
N TRP A 139 35.32 -3.18 -5.73
CA TRP A 139 34.28 -2.39 -5.09
C TRP A 139 33.18 -1.96 -6.09
N ILE A 140 33.54 -1.49 -7.29
CA ILE A 140 32.57 -1.16 -8.35
C ILE A 140 31.73 -2.39 -8.71
N VAL A 141 32.37 -3.55 -8.92
CA VAL A 141 31.67 -4.81 -9.23
C VAL A 141 30.70 -5.18 -8.11
N TRP A 142 31.10 -5.01 -6.85
CA TRP A 142 30.24 -5.27 -5.70
C TRP A 142 29.01 -4.36 -5.67
N VAL A 143 29.16 -3.05 -5.93
CA VAL A 143 28.04 -2.10 -5.99
C VAL A 143 27.05 -2.45 -7.10
N VAL A 144 27.55 -2.87 -8.28
CA VAL A 144 26.70 -3.28 -9.40
C VAL A 144 25.90 -4.54 -9.04
N ILE A 145 26.57 -5.57 -8.49
CA ILE A 145 25.90 -6.81 -8.05
C ILE A 145 24.86 -6.51 -6.98
N PHE A 146 25.21 -5.70 -5.97
CA PHE A 146 24.30 -5.34 -4.89
C PHE A 146 23.07 -4.59 -5.40
N SER A 147 23.25 -3.69 -6.36
CA SER A 147 22.16 -2.94 -6.99
C SER A 147 21.21 -3.86 -7.75
N ILE A 148 21.74 -4.81 -8.53
CA ILE A 148 20.93 -5.81 -9.26
C ILE A 148 20.14 -6.70 -8.29
N LEU A 149 20.79 -7.20 -7.24
CA LEU A 149 20.12 -8.02 -6.22
C LEU A 149 19.01 -7.26 -5.51
N THR A 150 19.23 -5.97 -5.21
CA THR A 150 18.22 -5.11 -4.60
C THR A 150 17.00 -4.96 -5.51
N VAL A 151 17.21 -4.72 -6.81
CA VAL A 151 16.12 -4.62 -7.80
C VAL A 151 15.35 -5.93 -7.93
N ILE A 152 16.04 -7.07 -7.97
CA ILE A 152 15.40 -8.40 -8.02
C ILE A 152 14.58 -8.65 -6.76
N TRP A 153 15.12 -8.31 -5.59
CA TRP A 153 14.42 -8.47 -4.31
C TRP A 153 13.16 -7.59 -4.25
N VAL A 154 13.26 -6.31 -4.61
CA VAL A 154 12.12 -5.39 -4.69
C VAL A 154 11.05 -5.94 -5.65
N LYS A 155 11.43 -6.41 -6.84
CA LYS A 155 10.49 -7.05 -7.77
C LYS A 155 9.78 -8.25 -7.15
N LYS A 156 10.52 -9.15 -6.49
CA LYS A 156 9.98 -10.37 -5.87
C LYS A 156 9.06 -10.07 -4.68
N VAL A 157 9.31 -8.97 -3.97
CA VAL A 157 8.46 -8.50 -2.86
C VAL A 157 7.15 -7.88 -3.36
N HIS A 158 7.15 -7.24 -4.54
CA HIS A 158 5.94 -6.63 -5.14
C HIS A 158 5.17 -7.53 -6.12
N THR A 159 5.63 -8.75 -6.40
CA THR A 159 4.91 -9.73 -7.26
C THR A 159 4.22 -10.85 -6.47
N LYS A 160 4.10 -10.70 -5.16
CA LYS A 160 3.28 -11.55 -4.29
C LYS A 160 2.10 -10.76 -3.77
#